data_AF-N8VZX0-F1
#
_entry.id   AF-N8VZX0-F1
#
_cell.length_a   1.000
_cell.length_b   1.000
_cell.length_c   1.000
_cell.angle_alpha   90.00
_cell.angle_beta   90.00
_cell.angle_gamma   90.00
#
_symmetry.space_group_name_H-M   'P 1'
#
loop_
_entity.id
_entity.type
_entity.pdbx_description
1 polymer ?
#
loop_
_entity_poly.entity_id
_entity_poly.type
_entity_poly.pdbx_seq_one_letter_code
_entity_poly.pdbx_strand_id
1 'polypeptide(L)'
;MSQPTQSLIQRLEARFISSLIVHFRINEFECRGLTQGEVEIAQQVFGNLINYDQVRIFNTPYLPWQPANIFIAPNGNLFACQPSFSADYSKCSMALQGVFIHELAHILQYQQQTNVILKGAILQLGYYLSFKKYNPYCYQFIQGKAFEDYNIEQQGDIARDIFFRKIPNIIKK
;
A
#
# COMPACT_ATOMS: atom_id res chain seq x y z
N MET A 1 -41.29 -35.40 0.27
CA MET A 1 -41.59 -34.48 1.39
C MET A 1 -40.28 -33.89 1.90
N SER A 2 -39.75 -32.86 1.27
CA SER A 2 -38.58 -32.11 1.75
C SER A 2 -39.00 -31.11 2.82
N GLN A 3 -38.34 -31.14 3.98
CA GLN A 3 -38.86 -30.59 5.24
C GLN A 3 -38.68 -29.06 5.38
N PRO A 4 -39.64 -28.35 6.00
CA PRO A 4 -39.64 -26.89 6.18
C PRO A 4 -38.40 -26.35 6.92
N THR A 5 -37.74 -27.18 7.74
CA THR A 5 -36.49 -26.87 8.45
C THR A 5 -35.32 -26.57 7.51
N GLN A 6 -35.20 -27.30 6.39
CA GLN A 6 -34.13 -27.08 5.41
C GLN A 6 -34.30 -25.74 4.69
N SER A 7 -35.54 -25.31 4.44
CA SER A 7 -35.85 -24.00 3.86
C SER A 7 -35.56 -22.83 4.81
N LEU A 8 -35.68 -23.04 6.13
CA LEU A 8 -35.37 -22.03 7.14
C LEU A 8 -33.87 -21.83 7.30
N ILE A 9 -33.09 -22.92 7.35
CA ILE A 9 -31.63 -22.88 7.41
C ILE A 9 -31.08 -22.18 6.16
N GLN A 10 -31.56 -22.53 4.96
CA GLN A 10 -31.18 -21.86 3.71
C GLN A 10 -31.48 -20.35 3.73
N ARG A 11 -32.61 -19.93 4.30
CA ARG A 11 -32.95 -18.50 4.45
C ARG A 11 -32.03 -17.78 5.44
N LEU A 12 -31.66 -18.43 6.54
CA LEU A 12 -30.73 -17.87 7.53
C LEU A 12 -29.32 -17.73 6.95
N GLU A 13 -28.84 -18.76 6.25
CA GLU A 13 -27.56 -18.73 5.52
C GLU A 13 -27.56 -17.63 4.45
N ALA A 14 -28.61 -17.53 3.64
CA ALA A 14 -28.73 -16.48 2.63
C ALA A 14 -28.73 -15.07 3.25
N ARG A 15 -29.41 -14.87 4.39
CA ARG A 15 -29.40 -13.59 5.11
C ARG A 15 -28.04 -13.29 5.72
N PHE A 16 -27.34 -14.30 6.24
CA PHE A 16 -25.99 -14.15 6.77
C PHE A 16 -24.99 -13.78 5.66
N ILE A 17 -25.02 -14.51 4.54
CA ILE A 17 -24.20 -14.21 3.35
C ILE A 17 -24.52 -12.82 2.80
N SER A 18 -25.80 -12.47 2.68
CA SER A 18 -26.22 -11.12 2.26
C SER A 18 -25.70 -10.04 3.21
N SER A 19 -25.73 -10.28 4.53
CA SER A 19 -25.20 -9.36 5.53
C SER A 19 -23.68 -9.20 5.37
N LEU A 20 -22.95 -10.28 5.10
CA LEU A 20 -21.50 -10.23 4.85
C LEU A 20 -21.17 -9.45 3.57
N ILE A 21 -21.90 -9.69 2.47
CA ILE A 21 -21.71 -8.98 1.20
C ILE A 21 -21.88 -7.47 1.38
N VAL A 22 -22.92 -7.06 2.13
CA VAL A 22 -23.17 -5.65 2.43
C VAL A 22 -22.11 -5.09 3.37
N HIS A 23 -21.75 -5.82 4.44
CA HIS A 23 -20.80 -5.36 5.45
C HIS A 23 -19.38 -5.19 4.89
N PHE A 24 -18.91 -6.18 4.12
CA PHE A 24 -17.60 -6.14 3.46
C PHE A 24 -17.61 -5.44 2.11
N ARG A 25 -18.76 -4.89 1.70
CA ARG A 25 -18.96 -4.24 0.40
C ARG A 25 -18.38 -5.04 -0.77
N ILE A 26 -18.61 -6.35 -0.76
CA ILE A 26 -18.03 -7.27 -1.76
C ILE A 26 -18.47 -6.89 -3.17
N ASN A 27 -19.69 -6.35 -3.33
CA ASN A 27 -20.21 -5.87 -4.62
C ASN A 27 -19.46 -4.65 -5.17
N GLU A 28 -18.75 -3.90 -4.32
CA GLU A 28 -17.95 -2.73 -4.70
C GLU A 28 -16.47 -3.09 -4.86
N PHE A 29 -16.09 -4.37 -4.67
CA PHE A 29 -14.69 -4.79 -4.75
C PHE A 29 -14.10 -4.57 -6.14
N GLU A 30 -12.96 -3.91 -6.18
CA GLU A 30 -12.19 -3.65 -7.39
C GLU A 30 -10.74 -4.08 -7.18
N CYS A 31 -10.23 -4.81 -8.17
CA CYS A 31 -8.82 -5.15 -8.32
C CYS A 31 -8.38 -4.74 -9.72
N ARG A 32 -7.33 -3.92 -9.81
CA ARG A 32 -6.79 -3.46 -11.09
C ARG A 32 -5.27 -3.50 -11.12
N GLY A 33 -4.72 -3.54 -12.33
CA GLY A 33 -3.30 -3.25 -12.54
C GLY A 33 -3.00 -1.74 -12.46
N LEU A 34 -1.72 -1.40 -12.58
CA LEU A 34 -1.31 -0.01 -12.73
C LEU A 34 -1.79 0.54 -14.07
N THR A 35 -2.20 1.80 -14.09
CA THR A 35 -2.44 2.53 -15.34
C THR A 35 -1.12 2.89 -16.01
N GLN A 36 -1.17 3.23 -17.30
CA GLN A 36 0.00 3.73 -18.02
C GLN A 36 0.59 4.99 -17.34
N GLY A 37 -0.25 5.93 -16.90
CA GLY A 37 0.21 7.13 -16.20
C GLY A 37 0.85 6.83 -14.85
N GLU A 38 0.34 5.84 -14.11
CA GLU A 38 0.93 5.37 -12.85
C GLU A 38 2.32 4.75 -13.07
N VAL A 39 2.47 3.94 -14.12
CA VAL A 39 3.76 3.36 -14.52
C VAL A 39 4.74 4.48 -14.91
N GLU A 40 4.31 5.47 -15.68
CA GLU A 40 5.16 6.58 -16.12
C GLU A 40 5.71 7.40 -14.96
N ILE A 41 4.87 7.79 -13.99
CA ILE A 41 5.35 8.52 -12.81
C ILE A 41 6.25 7.65 -11.93
N ALA A 42 5.97 6.35 -11.83
CA ALA A 42 6.80 5.42 -11.06
C ALA A 42 8.18 5.21 -11.70
N GLN A 43 8.25 5.09 -13.03
CA GLN A 43 9.51 4.91 -13.77
C GLN A 43 10.45 6.12 -13.63
N GLN A 44 9.93 7.33 -13.39
CA GLN A 44 10.76 8.50 -13.07
C GLN A 44 11.59 8.29 -11.81
N VAL A 45 11.06 7.53 -10.84
CA VAL A 45 11.71 7.24 -9.55
C VAL A 45 12.45 5.91 -9.58
N PHE A 46 11.77 4.82 -9.94
CA PHE A 46 12.28 3.45 -9.80
C PHE A 46 12.86 2.87 -11.10
N GLY A 47 12.71 3.54 -12.24
CA GLY A 47 13.17 3.01 -13.53
C GLY A 47 12.53 1.66 -13.83
N ASN A 48 13.35 0.63 -14.07
CA ASN A 48 12.89 -0.74 -14.33
C ASN A 48 13.05 -1.66 -13.11
N LEU A 49 13.28 -1.11 -11.91
CA LEU A 49 13.54 -1.90 -10.71
C LEU A 49 12.28 -2.62 -10.19
N ILE A 50 11.09 -2.14 -10.55
CA ILE A 50 9.81 -2.76 -10.21
C ILE A 50 9.28 -3.48 -11.45
N ASN A 51 8.85 -4.73 -11.28
CA ASN A 51 8.00 -5.38 -12.26
C ASN A 51 6.56 -4.86 -12.10
N TYR A 52 6.22 -3.82 -12.87
CA TYR A 52 4.94 -3.13 -12.80
C TYR A 52 3.74 -4.01 -13.18
N ASP A 53 3.94 -4.98 -14.08
CA ASP A 53 2.88 -5.87 -14.55
C ASP A 53 2.36 -6.83 -13.47
N GLN A 54 3.15 -7.05 -12.42
CA GLN A 54 2.77 -7.88 -11.27
C GLN A 54 1.99 -7.10 -10.20
N VAL A 55 2.05 -5.77 -10.22
CA VAL A 55 1.42 -4.94 -9.19
C VAL A 55 -0.09 -4.93 -9.38
N ARG A 56 -0.82 -5.18 -8.29
CA ARG A 56 -2.28 -4.99 -8.22
C ARG A 56 -2.63 -3.96 -7.17
N ILE A 57 -3.71 -3.22 -7.42
CA ILE A 57 -4.32 -2.29 -6.48
C ILE A 57 -5.70 -2.81 -6.13
N PHE A 58 -5.94 -2.99 -4.83
CA PHE A 58 -7.18 -3.44 -4.26
C PHE A 58 -7.87 -2.30 -3.52
N ASN A 59 -9.17 -2.11 -3.76
CA ASN A 59 -9.96 -1.06 -3.09
C ASN A 59 -10.47 -1.47 -1.68
N THR A 60 -9.74 -2.33 -1.00
CA THR A 60 -10.12 -2.97 0.26
C THR A 60 -9.01 -2.82 1.29
N PRO A 61 -9.31 -2.75 2.60
CA PRO A 61 -8.29 -2.82 3.63
C PRO A 61 -7.51 -4.14 3.58
N TYR A 62 -6.20 -4.05 3.83
CA TYR A 62 -5.37 -5.22 4.14
C TYR A 62 -5.60 -5.71 5.58
N LEU A 63 -5.81 -4.77 6.53
CA LEU A 63 -6.08 -5.08 7.94
C LEU A 63 -7.48 -4.58 8.35
N PRO A 64 -8.24 -5.32 9.19
CA PRO A 64 -9.58 -4.90 9.62
C PRO A 64 -9.63 -3.51 10.29
N TRP A 65 -8.52 -3.07 10.90
CA TRP A 65 -8.38 -1.76 11.57
C TRP A 65 -7.58 -0.74 10.75
N GLN A 66 -7.31 -1.02 9.46
CA GLN A 66 -6.63 -0.06 8.57
C GLN A 66 -7.50 1.20 8.40
N PRO A 67 -7.01 2.39 8.74
CA PRO A 67 -7.74 3.64 8.52
C PRO A 67 -8.05 3.86 7.03
N ALA A 68 -9.21 4.45 6.74
CA ALA A 68 -9.72 4.63 5.39
C ALA A 68 -8.81 5.49 4.47
N ASN A 69 -7.95 6.32 5.05
CA ASN A 69 -7.04 7.23 4.36
C ASN A 69 -5.59 6.70 4.29
N ILE A 70 -5.35 5.46 4.69
CA ILE A 70 -4.02 4.84 4.70
C ILE A 70 -3.94 3.78 3.61
N PHE A 71 -2.81 3.79 2.93
CA PHE A 71 -2.40 2.78 1.96
C PHE A 71 -1.48 1.79 2.66
N ILE A 72 -1.52 0.53 2.26
CA ILE A 72 -0.56 -0.48 2.73
C ILE A 72 -0.11 -1.30 1.53
N ALA A 73 1.20 -1.48 1.36
CA ALA A 73 1.80 -2.33 0.34
C ALA A 73 2.61 -3.51 0.93
N PRO A 74 1.96 -4.57 1.43
CA PRO A 74 2.62 -5.56 2.29
C PRO A 74 3.26 -6.73 1.52
N ASN A 75 2.75 -7.01 0.32
CA ASN A 75 3.01 -8.25 -0.41
C ASN A 75 3.15 -8.03 -1.93
N GLY A 76 3.69 -6.88 -2.32
CA GLY A 76 3.84 -6.50 -3.73
C GLY A 76 2.55 -5.97 -4.38
N ASN A 77 1.47 -5.84 -3.61
CA ASN A 77 0.22 -5.22 -4.03
C ASN A 77 -0.14 -4.06 -3.11
N LEU A 78 -0.92 -3.12 -3.63
CA LEU A 78 -1.36 -1.94 -2.91
C LEU A 78 -2.80 -2.12 -2.43
N PHE A 79 -3.05 -1.85 -1.15
CA PHE A 79 -4.38 -1.89 -0.54
C PHE A 79 -4.79 -0.47 -0.14
N ALA A 80 -5.72 0.11 -0.89
CA ALA A 80 -6.21 1.47 -0.70
C ALA A 80 -7.71 1.43 -0.38
N CYS A 81 -8.07 1.71 0.86
CA CYS A 81 -9.47 1.78 1.26
C CYS A 81 -10.19 2.92 0.54
N GLN A 82 -11.50 2.76 0.31
CA GLN A 82 -12.36 3.90 -0.01
C GLN A 82 -12.38 4.88 1.18
N PRO A 83 -12.30 6.21 0.96
CA PRO A 83 -12.40 6.93 -0.32
C PRO A 83 -11.05 7.20 -1.03
N SER A 84 -9.93 6.65 -0.54
CA SER A 84 -8.60 6.89 -1.09
C SER A 84 -8.26 6.05 -2.33
N PHE A 85 -9.12 5.10 -2.70
CA PHE A 85 -9.01 4.39 -3.96
C PHE A 85 -9.26 5.33 -5.15
N SER A 86 -8.38 5.30 -6.14
CA SER A 86 -8.49 6.08 -7.37
C SER A 86 -8.44 5.16 -8.59
N ALA A 87 -9.11 5.53 -9.67
CA ALA A 87 -8.97 4.87 -10.96
C ALA A 87 -7.59 5.13 -11.60
N ASP A 88 -6.93 6.25 -11.25
CA ASP A 88 -5.62 6.63 -11.77
C ASP A 88 -4.93 7.62 -10.82
N TYR A 89 -3.95 7.16 -10.03
CA TYR A 89 -3.22 7.99 -9.07
C TYR A 89 -2.39 9.07 -9.75
N SER A 90 -1.96 8.87 -11.00
CA SER A 90 -1.20 9.88 -11.76
C SER A 90 -2.00 11.15 -12.07
N LYS A 91 -3.33 11.08 -11.98
CA LYS A 91 -4.25 12.20 -12.18
C LYS A 91 -4.71 12.84 -10.87
N CYS A 92 -4.31 12.30 -9.73
CA CYS A 92 -4.67 12.82 -8.42
C CYS A 92 -3.80 14.03 -8.03
N SER A 93 -4.06 14.60 -6.85
CA SER A 93 -3.22 15.67 -6.30
C SER A 93 -1.76 15.22 -6.15
N MET A 94 -0.82 16.16 -6.24
CA MET A 94 0.61 15.87 -6.03
C MET A 94 0.89 15.18 -4.70
N ALA A 95 0.13 15.51 -3.65
CA ALA A 95 0.25 14.84 -2.36
C ALA A 95 -0.10 13.35 -2.46
N LEU A 96 -1.20 13.00 -3.13
CA LEU A 96 -1.62 11.60 -3.29
C LEU A 96 -0.71 10.83 -4.25
N GLN A 97 -0.20 11.49 -5.30
CA GLN A 97 0.85 10.92 -6.15
C GLN A 97 2.10 10.59 -5.32
N GLY A 98 2.50 11.47 -4.40
CA GLY A 98 3.62 11.22 -3.50
C GLY A 98 3.40 10.04 -2.56
N VAL A 99 2.18 9.88 -2.01
CA VAL A 99 1.81 8.70 -1.21
C VAL A 99 1.89 7.44 -2.07
N PHE A 100 1.33 7.47 -3.28
CA PHE A 100 1.41 6.34 -4.21
C PHE A 100 2.87 5.92 -4.50
N ILE A 101 3.76 6.89 -4.76
CA ILE A 101 5.19 6.62 -4.95
C ILE A 101 5.85 6.04 -3.69
N HIS A 102 5.52 6.53 -2.50
CA HIS A 102 6.01 5.97 -1.24
C HIS A 102 5.67 4.48 -1.14
N GLU A 103 4.41 4.13 -1.41
CA GLU A 103 3.96 2.74 -1.34
C GLU A 103 4.60 1.84 -2.39
N LEU A 104 4.90 2.36 -3.59
CA LEU A 104 5.65 1.61 -4.60
C LEU A 104 7.08 1.28 -4.12
N ALA A 105 7.67 2.05 -3.22
CA ALA A 105 8.95 1.69 -2.60
C ALA A 105 8.83 0.41 -1.77
N HIS A 106 7.71 0.22 -1.06
CA HIS A 106 7.43 -1.03 -0.35
C HIS A 106 7.19 -2.21 -1.29
N ILE A 107 6.59 -1.98 -2.45
CA ILE A 107 6.49 -3.01 -3.50
C ILE A 107 7.87 -3.40 -4.02
N LEU A 108 8.75 -2.43 -4.28
CA LEU A 108 10.14 -2.72 -4.66
C LEU A 108 10.85 -3.55 -3.58
N GLN A 109 10.75 -3.14 -2.32
CA GLN A 109 11.30 -3.88 -1.19
C GLN A 109 10.80 -5.32 -1.15
N TYR A 110 9.49 -5.52 -1.33
CA TYR A 110 8.89 -6.87 -1.39
C TYR A 110 9.45 -7.69 -2.55
N GLN A 111 9.53 -7.13 -3.77
CA GLN A 111 10.11 -7.83 -4.93
C GLN A 111 11.58 -8.20 -4.70
N GLN A 112 12.31 -7.40 -3.91
CA GLN A 112 13.67 -7.67 -3.42
C GLN A 112 13.72 -8.57 -2.17
N GLN A 113 12.65 -9.30 -1.86
CA GLN A 113 12.56 -10.26 -0.75
C GLN A 113 12.67 -9.65 0.65
N THR A 114 12.39 -8.35 0.80
CA THR A 114 12.26 -7.73 2.13
C THR A 114 10.88 -8.03 2.71
N ASN A 115 10.85 -8.53 3.95
CA ASN A 115 9.60 -8.70 4.70
C ASN A 115 9.10 -7.33 5.22
N VAL A 116 8.33 -6.63 4.39
CA VAL A 116 7.81 -5.28 4.66
C VAL A 116 6.97 -5.25 5.93
N ILE A 117 6.05 -6.22 6.12
CA ILE A 117 5.19 -6.29 7.31
C ILE A 117 6.02 -6.43 8.59
N LEU A 118 6.97 -7.35 8.63
CA LEU A 118 7.77 -7.58 9.83
C LEU A 118 8.63 -6.36 10.16
N LYS A 119 9.31 -5.78 9.16
CA LYS A 119 10.15 -4.60 9.38
C LYS A 119 9.31 -3.38 9.79
N GLY A 120 8.15 -3.17 9.17
CA GLY A 120 7.23 -2.09 9.51
C GLY A 120 6.68 -2.24 10.93
N ALA A 121 6.30 -3.45 11.32
CA ALA A 121 5.86 -3.76 12.68
C ALA A 121 6.95 -3.48 13.73
N ILE A 122 8.21 -3.84 13.45
CA ILE A 122 9.35 -3.54 14.34
C ILE A 122 9.55 -2.03 14.48
N LEU A 123 9.48 -1.27 13.40
CA LEU A 123 9.62 0.19 13.43
C LEU A 123 8.48 0.85 14.20
N GLN A 124 7.24 0.41 13.97
CA GLN A 124 6.07 0.92 14.68
C GLN A 124 6.15 0.57 16.19
N LEU A 125 6.64 -0.61 16.54
CA LEU A 125 6.86 -0.99 17.93
C LEU A 125 7.93 -0.09 18.58
N GLY A 126 9.06 0.15 17.91
CA GLY A 126 10.09 1.07 18.39
C GLY A 126 9.57 2.50 18.58
N TYR A 127 8.72 2.99 17.68
CA TYR A 127 8.04 4.28 17.81
C TYR A 127 7.23 4.36 19.10
N TYR A 128 6.36 3.38 19.37
CA TYR A 128 5.52 3.40 20.57
C TYR A 128 6.29 3.12 21.87
N LEU A 129 7.20 2.15 21.88
CA LEU A 129 8.01 1.82 23.07
C LEU A 129 8.96 2.94 23.48
N SER A 130 9.40 3.76 22.53
CA SER A 130 10.19 4.95 22.81
C SER A 130 9.37 6.13 23.34
N PHE A 131 8.07 5.95 23.61
CA PHE A 131 7.12 7.03 23.89
C PHE A 131 7.15 8.12 22.80
N LYS A 132 7.24 7.70 21.53
CA LYS A 132 7.29 8.56 20.34
C LYS A 132 8.55 9.45 20.23
N LYS A 133 9.60 9.16 20.98
CA LYS A 133 10.90 9.87 20.85
C LYS A 133 11.66 9.46 19.60
N TYR A 134 11.62 8.17 19.25
CA TYR A 134 12.14 7.67 17.99
C TYR A 134 11.05 7.82 16.92
N ASN A 135 11.35 8.47 15.80
CA ASN A 135 10.43 8.61 14.67
C ASN A 135 11.02 7.90 13.43
N PRO A 136 10.44 6.77 12.98
CA PRO A 136 10.99 6.00 11.86
C PRO A 136 10.91 6.74 10.53
N TYR A 137 10.03 7.74 10.41
CA TYR A 137 9.84 8.59 9.22
C TYR A 137 10.80 9.80 9.20
N CYS A 138 11.42 10.13 10.34
CA CYS A 138 12.38 11.23 10.37
C CYS A 138 13.70 10.73 9.77
N TYR A 139 14.05 11.22 8.58
CA TYR A 139 15.34 10.96 7.96
C TYR A 139 16.04 12.26 7.59
N GLN A 140 17.37 12.18 7.50
CA GLN A 140 18.20 13.21 6.92
C GLN A 140 18.88 12.63 5.68
N PHE A 141 18.85 13.38 4.59
CA PHE A 141 19.60 13.02 3.39
C PHE A 141 21.10 13.17 3.68
N ILE A 142 21.86 12.08 3.55
CA ILE A 142 23.29 12.04 3.79
C ILE A 142 23.96 11.72 2.46
N GLN A 143 24.79 12.64 1.95
CA GLN A 143 25.50 12.44 0.70
C GLN A 143 26.40 11.20 0.77
N GLY A 144 26.26 10.29 -0.20
CA GLY A 144 27.03 9.05 -0.27
C GLY A 144 26.47 7.89 0.55
N LYS A 145 25.44 8.10 1.39
CA LYS A 145 24.73 7.00 2.05
C LYS A 145 23.87 6.25 1.01
N ALA A 146 24.00 4.93 0.95
CA ALA A 146 23.23 4.13 0.01
C ALA A 146 21.74 4.10 0.37
N PHE A 147 20.87 3.91 -0.62
CA PHE A 147 19.42 3.82 -0.42
C PHE A 147 19.05 2.69 0.54
N GLU A 148 19.73 1.55 0.41
CA GLU A 148 19.49 0.33 1.19
C GLU A 148 19.89 0.46 2.67
N ASP A 149 20.71 1.47 3.02
CA ASP A 149 21.14 1.76 4.40
C ASP A 149 20.10 2.59 5.20
N TYR A 150 19.01 3.01 4.55
CA TYR A 150 17.87 3.63 5.21
C TYR A 150 16.87 2.57 5.65
N ASN A 151 16.10 2.83 6.72
CA ASN A 151 15.03 1.91 7.08
C ASN A 151 13.90 1.94 6.03
N ILE A 152 13.00 0.95 6.05
CA ILE A 152 12.01 0.78 4.98
C ILE A 152 11.05 1.97 4.81
N GLU A 153 10.70 2.68 5.89
CA GLU A 153 9.83 3.86 5.84
C GLU A 153 10.59 5.07 5.28
N GLN A 154 11.85 5.24 5.71
CA GLN A 154 12.73 6.28 5.17
C GLN A 154 13.00 6.08 3.68
N GLN A 155 13.14 4.83 3.24
CA GLN A 155 13.26 4.51 1.82
C GLN A 155 11.99 4.94 1.03
N GLY A 156 10.80 4.74 1.61
CA GLY A 156 9.55 5.27 1.04
C GLY A 156 9.54 6.80 0.96
N ASP A 157 9.94 7.48 2.03
CA ASP A 157 10.00 8.94 2.07
C ASP A 157 11.05 9.49 1.08
N ILE A 158 12.19 8.81 0.93
CA ILE A 158 13.21 9.14 -0.07
C ILE A 158 12.64 9.00 -1.49
N ALA A 159 11.94 7.91 -1.79
CA ALA A 159 11.30 7.74 -3.11
C ALA A 159 10.30 8.87 -3.40
N ARG A 160 9.49 9.24 -2.42
CA ARG A 160 8.57 10.39 -2.52
C ARG A 160 9.30 11.71 -2.73
N ASP A 161 10.39 11.96 -2.02
CA ASP A 161 11.13 13.21 -2.13
C ASP A 161 11.95 13.30 -3.44
N ILE A 162 12.39 12.17 -4.00
CA ILE A 162 12.93 12.08 -5.37
C ILE A 162 11.86 12.46 -6.39
N PHE A 163 10.64 11.94 -6.25
CA PHE A 163 9.51 12.29 -7.12
C PHE A 163 9.20 13.78 -7.08
N PHE A 164 9.24 14.39 -5.90
CA PHE A 164 9.10 15.84 -5.72
C PHE A 164 10.34 16.64 -6.11
N ARG A 165 11.41 16.01 -6.61
CA ARG A 165 12.68 16.62 -7.01
C ARG A 165 13.37 17.41 -5.88
N LYS A 166 13.17 16.99 -4.63
CA LYS A 166 13.84 17.62 -3.46
C LYS A 166 15.27 17.13 -3.27
N ILE A 167 15.56 15.90 -3.71
CA ILE A 167 16.86 15.24 -3.59
C ILE A 167 17.20 14.51 -4.90
N PRO A 168 18.50 14.25 -5.17
CA PRO A 168 18.90 13.46 -6.34
C PRO A 168 18.37 12.02 -6.23
N ASN A 169 18.14 11.39 -7.39
CA ASN A 169 17.70 10.00 -7.42
C ASN A 169 18.86 9.07 -7.06
N ILE A 170 18.86 8.57 -5.83
CA ILE A 170 19.84 7.60 -5.31
C ILE A 170 19.36 6.14 -5.39
N ILE A 171 18.16 5.91 -5.96
CA ILE A 171 17.57 4.57 -6.14
C ILE A 171 18.07 3.96 -7.45
N LYS A 172 18.17 4.79 -8.51
CA LYS A 172 18.77 4.41 -9.79
C LYS A 172 20.29 4.34 -9.63
N LYS A 173 20.86 3.14 -9.76
CA LYS A 173 22.32 2.93 -9.86
C LYS A 173 22.80 3.21 -11.27
#